data_AF-A0A0P1FQ70-F1
#
_entry.id   AF-A0A0P1FQ70-F1
#
_cell.length_a   1.000
_cell.length_b   1.000
_cell.length_c   1.000
_cell.angle_alpha   90.00
_cell.angle_beta   90.00
_cell.angle_gamma   90.00
#
_symmetry.space_group_name_H-M   'P 1'
#
loop_
_entity.id
_entity.type
_entity.pdbx_description
1 polymer ?
#
loop_
_entity_poly.entity_id
_entity_poly.type
_entity_poly.pdbx_seq_one_letter_code
_entity_poly.pdbx_strand_id
1 'polypeptide(L)' 'MMQAERLPDGTIKLSGPVWHEIFAEERRLPWARWYRQMHADHGAPSYLQAAEALEALGEPG' A
#
# COMPACT_ATOMS: atom_id res chain seq x y z
N MET A 1 7.74 -9.69 1.78
CA MET A 1 6.57 -9.15 2.48
C MET A 1 6.42 -7.70 2.08
N MET A 2 5.20 -7.21 1.84
CA MET A 2 4.96 -5.79 1.57
C MET A 2 4.94 -4.99 2.88
N GLN A 3 5.46 -3.77 2.87
CA GLN A 3 5.48 -2.86 4.00
C GLN A 3 5.14 -1.45 3.55
N ALA A 4 4.33 -0.73 4.32
CA ALA A 4 4.05 0.67 4.10
C ALA A 4 4.58 1.51 5.26
N GLU A 5 5.13 2.68 4.96
CA GLU A 5 5.62 3.65 5.95
C GLU A 5 5.24 5.08 5.52
N ARG A 6 4.99 5.96 6.51
CA ARG A 6 4.88 7.41 6.28
C ARG A 6 6.28 8.02 6.30
N LEU A 7 6.60 8.80 5.28
CA LEU A 7 7.85 9.56 5.20
C LEU A 7 7.72 10.92 5.90
N PRO A 8 8.84 11.59 6.25
CA PRO A 8 8.80 12.88 6.95
C PRO A 8 8.09 14.01 6.20
N ASP A 9 7.94 13.90 4.88
CA ASP A 9 7.22 14.84 4.03
C ASP A 9 5.71 14.54 3.91
N GLY A 10 5.21 13.54 4.64
CA GLY A 10 3.80 13.13 4.63
C GLY A 10 3.42 12.23 3.45
N THR A 11 4.37 11.80 2.61
CA THR A 11 4.12 10.78 1.59
C THR A 11 4.14 9.37 2.17
N ILE A 12 3.53 8.43 1.45
CA ILE A 12 3.58 7.00 1.74
C ILE A 12 4.62 6.36 0.85
N LYS A 13 5.46 5.51 1.44
CA LYS A 13 6.28 4.55 0.73
C LYS A 13 5.74 3.15 0.95
N LEU A 14 5.40 2.47 -0.14
CA LEU A 14 5.06 1.04 -0.16
C LEU A 14 6.24 0.28 -0.75
N SER A 15 6.80 -0.67 -0.02
CA SER A 15 7.99 -1.41 -0.42
C SER A 15 7.77 -2.92 -0.31
N GLY A 16 8.28 -3.64 -1.31
CA GLY A 16 8.35 -5.09 -1.35
C GLY A 16 9.73 -5.57 -1.81
N PRO A 17 9.94 -6.88 -1.97
CA PRO A 17 11.25 -7.43 -2.33
C PRO A 17 11.73 -7.06 -3.74
N VAL A 18 10.81 -6.75 -4.66
CA VAL A 18 11.11 -6.56 -6.10
C VAL A 18 10.81 -5.12 -6.55
N TRP A 19 9.97 -4.40 -5.83
CA TRP A 19 9.52 -3.06 -6.22
C TRP A 19 9.17 -2.21 -5.00
N HIS A 20 9.19 -0.89 -5.20
CA HIS A 20 8.67 0.07 -4.24
C HIS A 20 8.03 1.25 -5.00
N GLU A 21 7.08 1.91 -4.35
CA GLU A 21 6.42 3.12 -4.85
C GLU A 21 6.30 4.16 -3.73
N ILE A 22 6.31 5.43 -4.11
CA ILE A 22 6.09 6.58 -3.22
C ILE A 22 4.96 7.43 -3.79
N PHE A 23 3.99 7.79 -2.96
CA PHE A 23 2.80 8.53 -3.37
C PHE A 23 2.20 9.33 -2.20
N ALA A 24 1.33 10.29 -2.49
CA ALA A 24 0.70 11.12 -1.45
C ALA A 24 -0.25 10.33 -0.54
N GLU A 25 -0.37 10.70 0.74
CA GLU A 25 -1.27 10.07 1.74
C GLU A 25 -2.71 9.95 1.24
N GLU A 26 -3.21 10.94 0.50
CA GLU A 26 -4.55 10.94 -0.10
C GLU A 26 -4.82 9.76 -1.04
N ARG A 27 -3.78 9.15 -1.61
CA ARG A 27 -3.88 7.97 -2.48
C ARG A 27 -3.83 6.66 -1.72
N ARG A 28 -3.50 6.65 -0.43
CA ARG A 28 -3.33 5.42 0.38
C ARG A 28 -4.55 4.51 0.36
N LEU A 29 -5.73 5.01 0.73
CA LEU A 29 -6.94 4.20 0.76
C LEU A 29 -7.46 3.86 -0.65
N PRO A 30 -7.44 4.77 -1.64
CA PRO A 30 -7.70 4.42 -3.03
C PRO A 30 -6.81 3.29 -3.56
N TRP A 31 -5.50 3.32 -3.25
CA TRP A 31 -4.56 2.28 -3.66
C TRP A 31 -4.81 0.96 -2.93
N ALA A 32 -5.10 0.98 -1.62
CA ALA A 32 -5.45 -0.23 -0.89
C ALA A 32 -6.66 -0.94 -1.53
N ARG A 33 -7.71 -0.20 -1.90
CA ARG A 33 -8.88 -0.74 -2.60
C ARG A 33 -8.52 -1.30 -3.98
N TRP A 34 -7.70 -0.59 -4.73
CA TRP A 34 -7.24 -1.04 -6.05
C TRP A 34 -6.44 -2.34 -5.94
N TYR A 35 -5.51 -2.46 -4.98
CA TYR A 35 -4.76 -3.69 -4.75
C TYR A 35 -5.66 -4.84 -4.32
N ARG A 36 -6.69 -4.61 -3.48
CA ARG A 36 -7.69 -5.67 -3.19
C ARG A 36 -8.41 -6.14 -4.44
N GLN A 37 -8.78 -5.23 -5.34
CA GLN A 37 -9.38 -5.59 -6.62
C GLN A 37 -8.40 -6.40 -7.48
N MET A 38 -7.14 -5.99 -7.57
CA MET A 38 -6.10 -6.75 -8.31
C MET A 38 -5.85 -8.13 -7.73
N HIS A 39 -5.94 -8.29 -6.41
CA HIS A 39 -5.90 -9.61 -5.80
C HIS A 39 -7.13 -10.45 -6.19
N ALA A 40 -8.32 -9.87 -6.20
CA ALA A 40 -9.54 -10.57 -6.63
C ALA A 40 -9.48 -10.99 -8.11
N ASP A 41 -8.90 -10.15 -8.96
CA ASP A 41 -8.84 -10.38 -10.41
C ASP A 41 -7.70 -11.34 -10.82
N HIS A 42 -6.54 -11.27 -10.14
CA HIS A 42 -5.32 -11.98 -10.55
C HIS A 42 -4.80 -13.01 -9.54
N GLY A 43 -5.29 -13.01 -8.30
CA GLY A 43 -4.92 -13.98 -7.26
C GLY A 43 -3.50 -13.86 -6.72
N ALA A 44 -2.72 -12.84 -7.10
CA ALA A 44 -1.35 -12.68 -6.65
C ALA A 44 -1.30 -12.19 -5.18
N PRO A 45 -0.68 -12.94 -4.23
CA PRO A 45 -0.70 -12.58 -2.81
C PRO A 45 -0.03 -11.25 -2.47
N SER A 46 0.90 -10.79 -3.31
CA SER A 46 1.56 -9.49 -3.14
C SER A 46 0.57 -8.33 -3.18
N TYR A 47 -0.52 -8.44 -3.95
CA TYR A 47 -1.56 -7.42 -3.97
C TYR A 47 -2.35 -7.37 -2.66
N LEU A 48 -2.71 -8.52 -2.09
CA LEU A 48 -3.37 -8.55 -0.79
C LEU A 48 -2.46 -7.95 0.30
N GLN A 49 -1.19 -8.36 0.33
CA GLN A 49 -0.21 -7.84 1.28
C GLN A 49 -0.01 -6.33 1.14
N ALA A 50 -0.03 -5.80 -0.09
CA ALA A 50 0.06 -4.36 -0.34
C ALA A 50 -1.15 -3.61 0.24
N ALA A 51 -2.36 -4.12 0.00
CA ALA A 51 -3.58 -3.52 0.54
C ALA A 51 -3.57 -3.50 2.08
N GLU A 52 -3.24 -4.63 2.70
CA GLU A 52 -3.19 -4.78 4.16
C GLU A 52 -2.14 -3.85 4.78
N ALA A 53 -0.96 -3.74 4.16
CA ALA A 53 0.10 -2.83 4.62
C ALA A 53 -0.36 -1.36 4.62
N LEU A 54 -1.09 -0.93 3.58
CA LEU A 54 -1.60 0.44 3.48
C LEU A 54 -2.74 0.74 4.48
N GLU A 55 -3.59 -0.26 4.75
CA GLU A 55 -4.66 -0.14 5.73
C GLU A 55 -4.11 -0.10 7.16
N ALA A 56 -3.04 -0.85 7.45
CA ALA A 56 -2.39 -0.92 8.75
C ALA A 56 -1.76 0.39 9.24
N LEU A 57 -1.52 1.36 8.34
CA LEU A 57 -0.99 2.68 8.71
C LEU A 57 -1.94 3.52 9.59
N GLY A 58 -3.22 3.16 9.70
CA GLY A 58 -4.18 3.91 10.52
C GLY A 58 -4.41 5.34 10.03
N GLU A 59 -4.99 6.20 10.86
CA GLU A 59 -5.15 7.63 10.55
C GLU A 59 -3.79 8.37 10.57
N PRO A 60 -3.60 9.41 9.75
CA PRO A 60 -2.45 10.29 9.89
C PRO A 60 -2.50 10.97 11.27
N GLY A 61 -1.42 10.86 12.04
CA GLY A 61 -1.27 11.49 13.35
C GLY A 61 -0.83 12.94 13.30
#